data_AF-A0AA35IEX1-F1
#
_entry.id   AF-A0AA35IEX1-F1
#
_cell.length_a   1.000
_cell.length_b   1.000
_cell.length_c   1.000
_cell.angle_alpha   90.00
_cell.angle_beta   90.00
_cell.angle_gamma   90.00
#
_symmetry.space_group_name_H-M   'P 1'
#
loop_
_entity.id
_entity.type
_entity.pdbx_description
1 polymer ?
#
loop_
_entity_poly.entity_id
_entity_poly.type
_entity_poly.pdbx_seq_one_letter_code
_entity_poly.pdbx_strand_id
1 'polypeptide(L)'
;MSAGLKVYKENGQLLFDTEKITYGLLKSGYLSFQVNWPRLYHRSAQLPPNEGSSYAESSITDAVHGFSVTGAVAPIVFITGSGISCGSSKSGDTTTFYFIGASPSTKFYYFDTMRNTLNGAGLKCYDESGALTFNSLQYPLNIVARINAPPPPTPTVINGIAMYGVPFAGATKQATRFISSGPYYCVARIFIAIGSGEFAASTTFSRSLGQGIMDDMSSPGSPFPARGSMQAHMDGAYGAAGGIYFMACDAARTTMIYSTTAANAYFDIPTDRYPQALVIKTDNLPFPFN
;
A
#
# COMPACT_ATOMS: atom_id res chain seq x y z
N MET A 1 30.12 22.52 10.84
CA MET A 1 29.33 21.74 11.82
C MET A 1 28.08 22.56 12.06
N SER A 2 26.96 22.14 11.48
CA SER A 2 25.70 22.88 11.55
C SER A 2 25.20 22.95 13.01
N ALA A 3 24.68 24.11 13.43
CA ALA A 3 24.00 24.25 14.71
C ALA A 3 22.63 23.55 14.63
N GLY A 4 22.55 22.32 15.12
CA GLY A 4 21.30 21.56 15.22
C GLY A 4 20.48 21.94 16.44
N LEU A 5 19.20 22.26 16.25
CA LEU A 5 18.23 22.37 17.34
C LEU A 5 17.69 20.99 17.68
N LYS A 6 17.98 20.52 18.89
CA LYS A 6 17.37 19.33 19.48
C LYS A 6 16.46 19.76 20.61
N VAL A 7 15.17 19.49 20.45
CA VAL A 7 14.18 19.74 21.50
C VAL A 7 13.77 18.41 22.09
N TYR A 8 13.68 18.37 23.42
CA TYR A 8 13.27 17.21 24.19
C TYR A 8 11.99 17.55 24.93
N LYS A 9 11.15 16.54 25.14
CA LYS A 9 10.03 16.62 26.07
C LYS A 9 10.57 16.69 27.51
N GLU A 10 9.73 17.09 28.44
CA GLU A 10 10.06 17.11 29.88
C GLU A 10 10.51 15.74 30.40
N ASN A 11 10.02 14.64 29.80
CA ASN A 11 10.42 13.28 30.14
C ASN A 11 11.75 12.82 29.48
N GLY A 12 12.48 13.72 28.83
CA GLY A 12 13.77 13.45 28.18
C GLY A 12 13.68 12.77 26.81
N GLN A 13 12.49 12.43 26.32
CA GLN A 13 12.34 11.89 24.96
C GLN A 13 12.58 12.99 23.91
N LEU A 14 13.28 12.66 22.82
CA LEU A 14 13.47 13.57 21.69
C LEU A 14 12.11 13.97 21.10
N LEU A 15 11.87 15.28 21.01
CA LEU A 15 10.68 15.86 20.37
C LEU A 15 10.95 16.15 18.89
N PHE A 16 12.06 16.84 18.58
CA PHE A 16 12.55 16.99 17.22
C PHE A 16 14.06 17.29 17.19
N ASP A 17 14.69 16.94 16.08
CA ASP A 17 16.12 17.13 15.80
C ASP A 17 16.26 17.71 14.38
N THR A 18 16.69 18.96 14.26
CA THR A 18 16.86 19.62 12.96
C THR A 18 18.11 19.15 12.20
N GLU A 19 18.94 18.28 12.79
CA GLU A 19 20.01 17.57 12.08
C GLU A 19 19.47 16.35 11.31
N LYS A 20 18.19 16.00 11.50
CA LYS A 20 17.51 14.91 10.79
C LYS A 20 16.50 15.47 9.80
N ILE A 21 16.16 14.66 8.80
CA ILE A 21 15.09 14.99 7.86
C ILE A 21 13.77 14.99 8.63
N THR A 22 13.10 16.14 8.63
CA THR A 22 11.77 16.28 9.23
C THR A 22 10.71 16.20 8.15
N TYR A 23 9.69 15.40 8.42
CA TYR A 23 8.55 15.20 7.54
C TYR A 23 7.34 15.94 8.09
N GLY A 24 6.66 16.69 7.24
CA GLY A 24 5.42 17.41 7.58
C GLY A 24 4.27 16.94 6.72
N LEU A 25 3.06 16.89 7.29
CA LEU A 25 1.83 16.69 6.54
C LEU A 25 1.68 17.85 5.56
N LEU A 26 1.47 17.51 4.29
CA LEU A 26 1.27 18.48 3.21
C LEU A 26 -0.08 18.32 2.53
N LYS A 27 -0.70 17.14 2.60
CA LYS A 27 -2.02 16.90 2.03
C LYS A 27 -2.69 15.70 2.69
N SER A 28 -4.00 15.76 2.86
CA SER A 28 -4.82 14.60 3.24
C SER A 28 -6.20 14.68 2.59
N GLY A 29 -6.78 13.53 2.29
CA GLY A 29 -8.09 13.48 1.64
C GLY A 29 -8.50 12.05 1.30
N TYR A 30 -9.58 11.90 0.55
CA TYR A 30 -9.98 10.61 0.01
C TYR A 30 -9.25 10.31 -1.30
N LEU A 31 -8.88 9.05 -1.51
CA LEU A 31 -8.40 8.59 -2.81
C LEU A 31 -9.52 8.76 -3.85
N SER A 32 -9.13 9.19 -5.05
CA SER A 32 -10.04 9.40 -6.17
C SER A 32 -9.72 8.41 -7.29
N PHE A 33 -10.74 7.97 -8.02
CA PHE A 33 -10.53 7.14 -9.21
C PHE A 33 -9.59 7.85 -10.20
N GLN A 34 -8.57 7.13 -10.68
CA GLN A 34 -7.61 7.65 -11.65
C GLN A 34 -7.82 7.02 -13.01
N VAL A 35 -7.81 5.69 -13.06
CA VAL A 35 -7.76 4.92 -14.31
C VAL A 35 -8.18 3.48 -14.06
N ASN A 36 -8.61 2.82 -15.13
CA ASN A 36 -8.79 1.37 -15.15
C ASN A 36 -7.58 0.73 -15.84
N TRP A 37 -6.92 -0.22 -15.17
CA TRP A 37 -5.85 -1.00 -15.79
C TRP A 37 -6.35 -2.39 -16.17
N PRO A 38 -6.27 -2.79 -17.45
CA PRO A 38 -6.68 -4.13 -17.85
C PRO A 38 -5.71 -5.17 -17.30
N ARG A 39 -6.25 -6.33 -16.90
CA ARG A 39 -5.43 -7.52 -16.67
C ARG A 39 -4.93 -8.05 -18.02
N LEU A 40 -3.84 -8.80 -18.00
CA LEU A 40 -3.23 -9.34 -19.20
C LEU A 40 -3.53 -10.84 -19.32
N TYR A 41 -3.94 -11.34 -20.47
CA TYR A 41 -4.00 -12.78 -20.71
C TYR A 41 -2.85 -13.19 -21.63
N HIS A 42 -2.25 -14.35 -21.34
CA HIS A 42 -1.26 -14.96 -22.24
C HIS A 42 -1.98 -15.46 -23.48
N ARG A 43 -1.57 -14.99 -24.67
CA ARG A 43 -2.33 -15.25 -25.91
C ARG A 43 -2.28 -16.72 -26.32
N SER A 44 -1.20 -17.42 -26.00
CA SER A 44 -0.99 -18.83 -26.39
C SER A 44 0.20 -19.41 -25.62
N ALA A 45 0.08 -20.66 -25.17
CA ALA A 45 1.14 -21.39 -24.47
C ALA A 45 2.43 -21.57 -25.30
N GLN A 46 2.37 -21.37 -26.62
CA GLN A 46 3.51 -21.46 -27.54
C GLN A 46 4.32 -20.16 -27.62
N LEU A 47 3.80 -19.05 -27.06
CA LEU A 47 4.48 -17.76 -27.08
C LEU A 47 5.41 -17.60 -25.87
N PRO A 48 6.60 -17.03 -26.05
CA PRO A 48 7.56 -16.83 -24.97
C PRO A 48 6.97 -15.93 -23.86
N PRO A 49 6.85 -16.41 -22.61
CA PRO A 49 6.16 -15.66 -21.54
C PRO A 49 6.95 -14.44 -21.05
N ASN A 50 8.22 -14.31 -21.43
CA ASN A 50 9.08 -13.16 -21.13
C ASN A 50 8.90 -12.00 -22.12
N GLU A 51 8.15 -12.18 -23.20
CA GLU A 51 7.91 -11.15 -24.20
C GLU A 51 6.58 -10.43 -23.96
N GLY A 52 6.60 -9.10 -23.90
CA GLY A 52 5.38 -8.30 -23.69
C GLY A 52 4.35 -8.50 -24.82
N SER A 53 4.82 -8.75 -26.05
CA SER A 53 3.97 -9.06 -27.19
C SER A 53 3.21 -10.38 -27.03
N SER A 54 3.61 -11.28 -26.13
CA SER A 54 2.90 -12.54 -25.87
C SER A 54 1.58 -12.37 -25.12
N TYR A 55 1.28 -11.16 -24.66
CA TYR A 55 0.10 -10.85 -23.86
C TYR A 55 -0.85 -9.92 -24.61
N ALA A 56 -2.12 -10.00 -24.25
CA ALA A 56 -3.15 -9.07 -24.69
C ALA A 56 -3.99 -8.59 -23.51
N GLU A 57 -4.56 -7.41 -23.65
CA GLU A 57 -5.38 -6.78 -22.60
C GLU A 57 -6.75 -7.46 -22.53
N SER A 58 -7.14 -7.84 -21.31
CA SER A 58 -8.45 -8.41 -20.99
C SER A 58 -9.51 -7.32 -20.88
N SER A 59 -10.77 -7.70 -21.07
CA SER A 59 -11.93 -6.88 -20.70
C SER A 59 -12.10 -6.72 -19.18
N ILE A 60 -11.41 -7.54 -18.37
CA ILE A 60 -11.39 -7.39 -16.91
C ILE A 60 -10.39 -6.30 -16.54
N THR A 61 -10.87 -5.24 -15.92
CA THR A 61 -10.06 -4.08 -15.54
C THR A 61 -10.09 -3.84 -14.04
N ASP A 62 -8.96 -3.43 -13.51
CA ASP A 62 -8.78 -3.05 -12.12
C ASP A 62 -8.94 -1.54 -11.96
N ALA A 63 -9.83 -1.12 -11.06
CA ALA A 63 -10.00 0.29 -10.76
C ALA A 63 -8.88 0.79 -9.84
N VAL A 64 -8.07 1.69 -10.38
CA VAL A 64 -6.94 2.28 -9.68
C VAL A 64 -7.36 3.63 -9.11
N HIS A 65 -7.18 3.79 -7.80
CA HIS A 65 -7.43 5.04 -7.11
C HIS A 65 -6.11 5.71 -6.75
N GLY A 66 -6.16 7.00 -6.48
CA GLY A 66 -4.95 7.78 -6.28
C GLY A 66 -5.22 9.23 -5.97
N PHE A 67 -4.12 9.97 -5.88
CA PHE A 67 -4.11 11.42 -5.73
C PHE A 67 -2.82 11.97 -6.32
N SER A 68 -2.86 13.26 -6.66
CA SER A 68 -1.70 13.98 -7.20
C SER A 68 -1.26 15.11 -6.27
N VAL A 69 0.04 15.36 -6.28
CA VAL A 69 0.73 16.44 -5.58
C VAL A 69 1.77 17.07 -6.49
N THR A 70 2.09 18.33 -6.25
CA THR A 70 3.13 19.05 -6.98
C THR A 70 4.39 19.18 -6.13
N GLY A 71 5.56 19.05 -6.75
CA GLY A 71 6.85 19.28 -6.10
C GLY A 71 7.29 18.18 -5.16
N ALA A 72 6.81 16.94 -5.29
CA ALA A 72 7.19 15.84 -4.39
C ALA A 72 8.72 15.62 -4.37
N VAL A 73 9.30 15.52 -3.16
CA VAL A 73 10.76 15.39 -2.94
C VAL A 73 11.11 14.00 -2.40
N ALA A 74 10.62 13.65 -1.21
CA ALA A 74 10.83 12.37 -0.55
C ALA A 74 9.51 11.83 0.05
N PRO A 75 8.45 11.68 -0.75
CA PRO A 75 7.10 11.47 -0.25
C PRO A 75 6.92 10.15 0.52
N ILE A 76 6.15 10.19 1.61
CA ILE A 76 5.66 9.01 2.34
C ILE A 76 4.14 9.12 2.47
N VAL A 77 3.44 8.09 2.03
CA VAL A 77 1.96 8.05 2.02
C VAL A 77 1.46 7.00 2.98
N PHE A 78 0.57 7.40 3.87
CA PHE A 78 -0.16 6.51 4.77
C PHE A 78 -1.63 6.46 4.35
N ILE A 79 -2.25 5.27 4.42
CA ILE A 79 -3.65 5.10 4.09
C ILE A 79 -4.46 4.49 5.23
N THR A 80 -5.72 4.93 5.34
CA THR A 80 -6.77 4.34 6.19
C THR A 80 -7.88 3.79 5.30
N GLY A 81 -8.28 2.54 5.53
CA GLY A 81 -9.14 1.80 4.59
C GLY A 81 -8.34 1.06 3.53
N SER A 82 -8.97 0.11 2.84
CA SER A 82 -8.26 -0.84 1.98
C SER A 82 -7.46 -0.15 0.87
N GLY A 83 -6.33 -0.75 0.51
CA GLY A 83 -5.50 -0.30 -0.59
C GLY A 83 -4.11 -0.93 -0.54
N ILE A 84 -3.49 -1.07 -1.70
CA ILE A 84 -2.08 -1.45 -1.85
C ILE A 84 -1.46 -0.51 -2.86
N SER A 85 -0.33 0.12 -2.50
CA SER A 85 0.42 0.98 -3.42
C SER A 85 0.87 0.15 -4.63
N CYS A 86 0.45 0.56 -5.82
CA CYS A 86 0.78 -0.11 -7.08
C CYS A 86 1.61 0.77 -8.02
N GLY A 87 2.34 1.72 -7.43
CA GLY A 87 3.31 2.58 -8.13
C GLY A 87 2.92 4.05 -8.13
N SER A 88 3.70 4.82 -8.88
CA SER A 88 3.51 6.26 -9.05
C SER A 88 3.99 6.70 -10.42
N SER A 89 3.43 7.78 -10.95
CA SER A 89 3.92 8.43 -12.16
C SER A 89 4.26 9.88 -11.89
N LYS A 90 5.21 10.44 -12.65
CA LYS A 90 5.56 11.86 -12.62
C LYS A 90 5.38 12.47 -14.01
N SER A 91 4.66 13.59 -14.09
CA SER A 91 4.52 14.39 -15.31
C SER A 91 4.78 15.86 -14.96
N GLY A 92 5.87 16.41 -15.50
CA GLY A 92 6.43 17.67 -15.03
C GLY A 92 6.74 17.60 -13.53
N ASP A 93 6.20 18.55 -12.77
CA ASP A 93 6.35 18.59 -11.31
C ASP A 93 5.22 17.88 -10.54
N THR A 94 4.28 17.26 -11.25
CA THR A 94 3.16 16.54 -10.62
C THR A 94 3.48 15.06 -10.47
N THR A 95 3.40 14.56 -9.23
CA THR A 95 3.49 13.13 -8.92
C THR A 95 2.10 12.60 -8.55
N THR A 96 1.68 11.52 -9.20
CA THR A 96 0.45 10.79 -8.90
C THR A 96 0.82 9.45 -8.26
N PHE A 97 0.22 9.16 -7.10
CA PHE A 97 0.37 7.88 -6.41
C PHE A 97 -0.84 7.00 -6.68
N TYR A 98 -0.61 5.73 -6.97
CA TYR A 98 -1.63 4.77 -7.38
C TYR A 98 -1.82 3.66 -6.35
N PHE A 99 -3.06 3.29 -6.12
CA PHE A 99 -3.47 2.24 -5.20
C PHE A 99 -4.52 1.34 -5.84
N ILE A 100 -4.26 0.02 -5.81
CA ILE A 100 -5.23 -1.04 -6.14
C ILE A 100 -5.87 -1.57 -4.86
N GLY A 101 -7.03 -2.23 -4.98
CA GLY A 101 -7.77 -2.74 -3.81
C GLY A 101 -8.26 -1.62 -2.90
N ALA A 102 -8.32 -0.40 -3.43
CA ALA A 102 -8.77 0.79 -2.76
C ALA A 102 -10.21 1.13 -3.17
N SER A 103 -10.86 1.95 -2.35
CA SER A 103 -12.21 2.42 -2.58
C SER A 103 -12.25 3.95 -2.44
N PRO A 104 -13.35 4.60 -2.90
CA PRO A 104 -13.54 6.04 -2.68
C PRO A 104 -13.58 6.47 -1.20
N SER A 105 -13.75 5.54 -0.26
CA SER A 105 -13.68 5.84 1.19
C SER A 105 -12.28 5.67 1.78
N THR A 106 -11.29 5.20 1.01
CA THR A 106 -9.91 5.10 1.46
C THR A 106 -9.31 6.49 1.63
N LYS A 107 -8.87 6.81 2.84
CA LYS A 107 -8.20 8.07 3.17
C LYS A 107 -6.71 7.96 2.89
N PHE A 108 -6.09 9.05 2.47
CA PHE A 108 -4.63 9.19 2.38
C PHE A 108 -4.14 10.36 3.25
N TYR A 109 -2.91 10.20 3.75
CA TYR A 109 -2.15 11.22 4.45
C TYR A 109 -0.77 11.28 3.81
N TYR A 110 -0.48 12.38 3.13
CA TYR A 110 0.73 12.62 2.38
C TYR A 110 1.70 13.48 3.20
N PHE A 111 2.83 12.87 3.55
CA PHE A 111 3.96 13.53 4.20
C PHE A 111 5.11 13.67 3.22
N ASP A 112 5.84 14.76 3.34
CA ASP A 112 7.10 14.98 2.61
C ASP A 112 8.03 15.84 3.48
N THR A 113 9.23 16.13 2.98
CA THR A 113 10.12 17.12 3.60
C THR A 113 9.36 18.41 3.87
N MET A 114 9.56 18.95 5.08
CA MET A 114 8.88 20.19 5.49
C MET A 114 9.17 21.34 4.52
N ARG A 115 8.17 22.19 4.27
CA ARG A 115 8.21 23.30 3.32
C ARG A 115 7.63 24.56 3.91
N ASN A 116 8.03 25.68 3.32
CA ASN A 116 7.51 27.00 3.68
C ASN A 116 6.25 27.32 2.86
N THR A 117 5.24 26.46 2.94
CA THR A 117 3.98 26.59 2.17
C THR A 117 2.81 27.13 3.00
N LEU A 118 2.94 27.10 4.34
CA LEU A 118 1.90 27.57 5.26
C LEU A 118 2.21 28.98 5.75
N ASN A 119 1.18 29.83 5.78
CA ASN A 119 1.25 31.19 6.30
C ASN A 119 1.01 31.20 7.82
N GLY A 120 1.80 31.99 8.55
CA GLY A 120 1.64 32.14 10.00
C GLY A 120 2.94 32.45 10.73
N ALA A 121 2.80 32.87 11.99
CA ALA A 121 3.92 33.04 12.91
C ALA A 121 4.28 31.69 13.53
N GLY A 122 5.19 30.95 12.89
CA GLY A 122 5.73 29.70 13.38
C GLY A 122 7.26 29.71 13.41
N LEU A 123 7.84 28.95 14.33
CA LEU A 123 9.26 28.65 14.33
C LEU A 123 9.63 27.92 13.03
N LYS A 124 10.62 28.47 12.33
CA LYS A 124 11.23 27.91 11.12
C LYS A 124 12.73 27.84 11.33
N CYS A 125 13.31 26.68 11.05
CA CYS A 125 14.75 26.48 11.12
C CYS A 125 15.27 26.25 9.70
N TYR A 126 16.44 26.82 9.43
CA TYR A 126 17.12 26.73 8.15
C TYR A 126 18.55 26.25 8.37
N ASP A 127 19.08 25.49 7.43
CA ASP A 127 20.50 25.17 7.42
C ASP A 127 21.35 26.33 6.87
N GLU A 128 22.68 26.14 6.88
CA GLU A 128 23.65 27.12 6.39
C GLU A 128 23.49 27.45 4.89
N SER A 129 22.84 26.57 4.12
CA SER A 129 22.54 26.79 2.70
C SER A 129 21.23 27.56 2.48
N GLY A 130 20.50 27.86 3.55
CA GLY A 130 19.18 28.49 3.50
C GLY A 130 18.04 27.52 3.21
N ALA A 131 18.28 26.21 3.22
CA ALA A 131 17.23 25.21 3.06
C ALA A 131 16.46 25.02 4.37
N LEU A 132 15.13 24.94 4.28
CA LEU A 132 14.26 24.75 5.44
C LEU A 132 14.44 23.33 6.01
N THR A 133 14.79 23.22 7.29
CA THR A 133 14.99 21.94 7.99
C THR A 133 13.88 21.62 8.98
N PHE A 134 13.08 22.61 9.38
CA PHE A 134 11.93 22.44 10.26
C PHE A 134 10.92 23.58 10.10
N ASN A 135 9.63 23.26 10.15
CA ASN A 135 8.54 24.22 10.16
C ASN A 135 7.44 23.80 11.13
N SER A 136 7.32 24.52 12.25
CA SER A 136 6.30 24.26 13.27
C SER A 136 4.86 24.49 12.82
N LEU A 137 4.62 25.11 11.65
CA LEU A 137 3.29 25.25 11.09
C LEU A 137 2.77 23.94 10.48
N GLN A 138 3.65 22.96 10.22
CA GLN A 138 3.26 21.66 9.68
C GLN A 138 3.15 20.61 10.78
N TYR A 139 2.14 19.74 10.66
CA TYR A 139 2.00 18.57 11.53
C TYR A 139 3.12 17.58 11.24
N PRO A 140 3.99 17.24 12.21
CA PRO A 140 5.11 16.35 11.97
C PRO A 140 4.66 14.91 11.79
N LEU A 141 5.38 14.15 10.95
CA LEU A 141 5.22 12.70 10.86
C LEU A 141 5.67 12.04 12.16
N ASN A 142 4.77 11.32 12.82
CA ASN A 142 5.07 10.58 14.04
C ASN A 142 4.70 9.10 13.89
N ILE A 143 5.72 8.25 13.72
CA ILE A 143 5.54 6.79 13.63
C ILE A 143 5.31 6.23 15.03
N VAL A 144 4.11 5.71 15.27
CA VAL A 144 3.74 5.13 16.58
C VAL A 144 4.05 3.65 16.68
N ALA A 145 4.19 2.96 15.55
CA ALA A 145 4.58 1.56 15.50
C ALA A 145 5.23 1.19 14.16
N ARG A 146 6.10 0.18 14.23
CA ARG A 146 6.69 -0.53 13.09
C ARG A 146 6.36 -2.00 13.24
N ILE A 147 5.51 -2.52 12.37
CA ILE A 147 4.91 -3.86 12.52
C ILE A 147 5.33 -4.72 11.34
N ASN A 148 5.77 -5.94 11.61
CA ASN A 148 6.03 -6.95 10.57
C ASN A 148 4.76 -7.76 10.31
N ALA A 149 4.51 -8.08 9.04
CA ALA A 149 3.49 -9.05 8.69
C ALA A 149 3.83 -10.41 9.33
N PRO A 150 2.83 -11.14 9.85
CA PRO A 150 3.05 -12.52 10.29
C PRO A 150 3.60 -13.38 9.15
N PRO A 151 4.54 -14.29 9.44
CA PRO A 151 5.03 -15.23 8.43
C PRO A 151 3.86 -16.06 7.89
N PRO A 152 3.94 -16.57 6.65
CA PRO A 152 2.93 -17.51 6.17
C PRO A 152 2.93 -18.79 7.04
N PRO A 153 1.80 -19.52 7.12
CA PRO A 153 1.74 -20.79 7.84
C PRO A 153 2.66 -21.83 7.17
N THR A 154 2.88 -22.96 7.83
CA THR A 154 3.66 -24.08 7.24
C THR A 154 3.06 -24.49 5.90
N PRO A 155 3.85 -24.53 4.81
CA PRO A 155 3.34 -24.90 3.50
C PRO A 155 3.13 -26.41 3.39
N THR A 156 2.22 -26.80 2.50
CA THR A 156 2.26 -28.13 1.90
C THR A 156 3.21 -28.08 0.71
N VAL A 157 4.09 -29.07 0.57
CA VAL A 157 5.01 -29.14 -0.58
C VAL A 157 4.44 -30.10 -1.62
N ILE A 158 4.17 -29.58 -2.82
CA ILE A 158 3.65 -30.36 -3.95
C ILE A 158 4.64 -30.23 -5.10
N ASN A 159 5.21 -31.34 -5.56
CA ASN A 159 6.21 -31.37 -6.64
C ASN A 159 7.39 -30.38 -6.42
N GLY A 160 7.82 -30.23 -5.17
CA GLY A 160 8.91 -29.31 -4.80
C GLY A 160 8.51 -27.84 -4.67
N ILE A 161 7.24 -27.49 -4.90
CA ILE A 161 6.71 -26.12 -4.75
C ILE A 161 6.02 -25.99 -3.39
N ALA A 162 6.39 -24.96 -2.63
CA ALA A 162 5.74 -24.63 -1.36
C ALA A 162 4.39 -23.93 -1.61
N MET A 163 3.31 -24.59 -1.18
CA MET A 163 1.94 -24.16 -1.34
C MET A 163 1.35 -23.74 0.01
N TYR A 164 0.83 -22.53 0.08
CA TYR A 164 0.35 -21.90 1.30
C TYR A 164 -1.15 -21.64 1.22
N GLY A 165 -1.90 -21.97 2.27
CA GLY A 165 -3.33 -21.65 2.31
C GLY A 165 -3.61 -20.14 2.33
N VAL A 166 -2.69 -19.35 2.91
CA VAL A 166 -2.74 -17.88 3.04
C VAL A 166 -1.32 -17.28 3.06
N PRO A 167 -1.13 -16.02 2.65
CA PRO A 167 0.18 -15.37 2.61
C PRO A 167 0.67 -14.84 3.97
N PHE A 168 -0.22 -14.75 4.96
CA PHE A 168 0.08 -14.38 6.34
C PHE A 168 -0.62 -15.37 7.28
N ALA A 169 0.07 -15.87 8.30
CA ALA A 169 -0.54 -16.71 9.31
C ALA A 169 -1.72 -15.99 9.99
N GLY A 170 -2.85 -16.70 10.15
CA GLY A 170 -4.08 -16.15 10.73
C GLY A 170 -4.91 -15.26 9.79
N ALA A 171 -4.47 -15.04 8.55
CA ALA A 171 -5.27 -14.30 7.58
C ALA A 171 -6.54 -15.07 7.17
N THR A 172 -7.58 -14.30 6.85
CA THR A 172 -8.81 -14.83 6.24
C THR A 172 -8.83 -14.50 4.76
N LYS A 173 -9.28 -15.46 3.93
CA LYS A 173 -9.51 -15.28 2.50
C LYS A 173 -10.97 -14.94 2.23
N GLN A 174 -11.22 -13.98 1.34
CA GLN A 174 -12.56 -13.61 0.91
C GLN A 174 -12.55 -13.00 -0.50
N ALA A 175 -13.58 -13.32 -1.29
CA ALA A 175 -13.87 -12.60 -2.51
C ALA A 175 -14.39 -11.19 -2.14
N THR A 176 -13.66 -10.15 -2.51
CA THR A 176 -14.00 -8.76 -2.16
C THR A 176 -14.07 -7.91 -3.40
N ARG A 177 -15.10 -7.06 -3.49
CA ARG A 177 -15.21 -6.04 -4.52
C ARG A 177 -15.06 -4.67 -3.85
N PHE A 178 -14.11 -3.86 -4.31
CA PHE A 178 -13.77 -2.57 -3.69
C PHE A 178 -14.55 -1.38 -4.27
N ILE A 179 -15.15 -1.55 -5.44
CA ILE A 179 -16.06 -0.59 -6.08
C ILE A 179 -17.25 -1.32 -6.71
N SER A 180 -18.44 -0.72 -6.73
CA SER A 180 -19.68 -1.40 -7.15
C SER A 180 -19.62 -2.06 -8.54
N SER A 181 -18.90 -1.47 -9.50
CA SER A 181 -18.82 -1.93 -10.90
C SER A 181 -17.58 -2.77 -11.25
N GLY A 182 -16.67 -3.04 -10.31
CA GLY A 182 -15.40 -3.74 -10.57
C GLY A 182 -15.46 -5.27 -10.46
N PRO A 183 -14.34 -5.97 -10.75
CA PRO A 183 -14.22 -7.40 -10.48
C PRO A 183 -14.23 -7.69 -8.98
N TYR A 184 -14.53 -8.94 -8.62
CA TYR A 184 -14.16 -9.47 -7.32
C TYR A 184 -12.67 -9.82 -7.34
N TYR A 185 -12.00 -9.50 -6.24
CA TYR A 185 -10.60 -9.79 -5.95
C TYR A 185 -10.53 -10.94 -4.96
N CYS A 186 -9.52 -11.79 -5.10
CA CYS A 186 -9.19 -12.71 -4.02
C CYS A 186 -8.41 -11.91 -2.98
N VAL A 187 -8.94 -11.75 -1.77
CA VAL A 187 -8.28 -10.95 -0.73
C VAL A 187 -7.95 -11.83 0.45
N ALA A 188 -6.67 -11.90 0.81
CA ALA A 188 -6.24 -12.45 2.10
C ALA A 188 -5.84 -11.29 3.02
N ARG A 189 -6.41 -11.21 4.22
CA ARG A 189 -6.07 -10.14 5.17
C ARG A 189 -6.03 -10.62 6.61
N ILE A 190 -5.17 -9.99 7.41
CA ILE A 190 -5.10 -10.17 8.86
C ILE A 190 -5.08 -8.82 9.56
N PHE A 191 -5.88 -8.69 10.62
CA PHE A 191 -5.88 -7.53 11.49
C PHE A 191 -4.83 -7.68 12.59
N ILE A 192 -4.04 -6.63 12.82
CA ILE A 192 -3.09 -6.51 13.92
C ILE A 192 -3.55 -5.35 14.80
N ALA A 193 -4.00 -5.68 16.01
CA ALA A 193 -4.43 -4.69 17.00
C ALA A 193 -3.23 -3.89 17.52
N ILE A 194 -3.43 -2.59 17.74
CA ILE A 194 -2.40 -1.67 18.25
C ILE A 194 -2.91 -0.95 19.50
N GLY A 195 -4.12 -0.42 19.46
CA GLY A 195 -4.69 0.36 20.56
C GLY A 195 -5.93 1.14 20.11
N SER A 196 -6.41 2.06 20.93
CA SER A 196 -7.57 2.89 20.57
C SER A 196 -7.22 3.98 19.55
N GLY A 197 -8.21 4.36 18.73
CA GLY A 197 -8.12 5.41 17.72
C GLY A 197 -8.15 4.89 16.28
N GLU A 198 -8.13 5.82 15.33
CA GLU A 198 -7.93 5.54 13.91
C GLU A 198 -6.43 5.58 13.58
N PHE A 199 -5.99 4.60 12.80
CA PHE A 199 -4.61 4.48 12.34
C PHE A 199 -4.56 4.55 10.82
N ALA A 200 -3.41 4.97 10.30
CA ALA A 200 -3.03 4.82 8.90
C ALA A 200 -1.71 4.07 8.79
N ALA A 201 -1.53 3.31 7.71
CA ALA A 201 -0.32 2.52 7.48
C ALA A 201 0.33 2.85 6.14
N SER A 202 1.66 2.72 6.10
CA SER A 202 2.47 2.76 4.90
C SER A 202 3.35 1.52 4.87
N THR A 203 3.39 0.82 3.74
CA THR A 203 4.24 -0.37 3.61
C THR A 203 5.61 0.04 3.10
N THR A 204 6.69 -0.43 3.72
CA THR A 204 8.06 -0.08 3.30
C THR A 204 8.48 -0.80 2.01
N PHE A 205 7.89 -1.96 1.75
CA PHE A 205 7.99 -2.71 0.51
C PHE A 205 6.81 -3.67 0.39
N SER A 206 6.48 -4.02 -0.85
CA SER A 206 5.51 -5.07 -1.18
C SER A 206 6.26 -6.26 -1.78
N ARG A 207 5.80 -7.47 -1.49
CA ARG A 207 6.18 -8.69 -2.21
C ARG A 207 5.15 -8.95 -3.30
N SER A 208 5.63 -9.55 -4.38
CA SER A 208 4.78 -10.24 -5.34
C SER A 208 4.77 -11.73 -5.00
N LEU A 209 3.61 -12.37 -5.16
CA LEU A 209 3.42 -13.79 -4.89
C LEU A 209 2.42 -14.40 -5.88
N GLY A 210 2.50 -15.71 -6.09
CA GLY A 210 1.57 -16.43 -6.94
C GLY A 210 0.25 -16.73 -6.22
N GLN A 211 -0.87 -16.48 -6.90
CA GLN A 211 -2.20 -16.96 -6.52
C GLN A 211 -2.60 -18.10 -7.47
N GLY A 212 -2.79 -19.28 -6.90
CA GLY A 212 -3.39 -20.43 -7.56
C GLY A 212 -4.87 -20.20 -7.86
N ILE A 213 -5.52 -21.01 -8.69
CA ILE A 213 -6.98 -20.85 -8.91
C ILE A 213 -7.74 -20.96 -7.59
N MET A 214 -8.83 -20.22 -7.42
CA MET A 214 -9.66 -20.16 -6.23
C MET A 214 -11.06 -20.72 -6.56
N ASP A 215 -11.11 -21.99 -6.92
CA ASP A 215 -12.28 -22.64 -7.54
C ASP A 215 -13.44 -22.88 -6.56
N ASP A 216 -13.12 -23.08 -5.28
CA ASP A 216 -14.07 -23.28 -4.19
C ASP A 216 -14.48 -21.98 -3.48
N MET A 217 -13.82 -20.85 -3.78
CA MET A 217 -14.08 -19.60 -3.08
C MET A 217 -15.42 -19.00 -3.53
N SER A 218 -16.34 -18.85 -2.57
CA SER A 218 -17.64 -18.22 -2.80
C SER A 218 -17.45 -16.75 -3.20
N SER A 219 -17.89 -16.39 -4.40
CA SER A 219 -17.99 -15.00 -4.84
C SER A 219 -19.47 -14.60 -4.93
N PRO A 220 -19.87 -13.46 -4.35
CA PRO A 220 -21.25 -12.97 -4.46
C PRO A 220 -21.66 -12.51 -5.87
N GLY A 221 -20.74 -12.55 -6.86
CA GLY A 221 -21.08 -12.25 -8.25
C GLY A 221 -19.93 -12.41 -9.24
N SER A 222 -20.12 -11.82 -10.42
CA SER A 222 -19.22 -11.88 -11.57
C SER A 222 -18.76 -10.47 -11.99
N PRO A 223 -17.55 -10.31 -12.57
CA PRO A 223 -16.51 -11.33 -12.77
C PRO A 223 -15.69 -11.60 -11.49
N PHE A 224 -15.23 -12.85 -11.32
CA PHE A 224 -14.28 -13.26 -10.29
C PHE A 224 -13.15 -14.10 -10.94
N PRO A 225 -12.11 -13.43 -11.48
CA PRO A 225 -11.11 -14.09 -12.33
C PRO A 225 -10.34 -15.20 -11.62
N ALA A 226 -10.12 -15.04 -10.31
CA ALA A 226 -9.41 -16.02 -9.50
C ALA A 226 -10.04 -17.42 -9.55
N ARG A 227 -11.35 -17.56 -9.82
CA ARG A 227 -12.01 -18.87 -9.93
C ARG A 227 -11.45 -19.76 -11.05
N GLY A 228 -10.96 -19.17 -12.13
CA GLY A 228 -10.47 -19.92 -13.31
C GLY A 228 -9.04 -19.58 -13.71
N SER A 229 -8.44 -18.55 -13.11
CA SER A 229 -7.10 -18.08 -13.48
C SER A 229 -6.16 -18.02 -12.28
N MET A 230 -4.95 -18.51 -12.51
CA MET A 230 -3.80 -18.18 -11.69
C MET A 230 -3.35 -16.75 -12.02
N GLN A 231 -2.91 -16.02 -11.00
CA GLN A 231 -2.59 -14.61 -11.13
C GLN A 231 -1.44 -14.21 -10.19
N ALA A 232 -0.75 -13.13 -10.50
CA ALA A 232 0.13 -12.50 -9.52
C ALA A 232 -0.70 -11.70 -8.51
N HIS A 233 -0.36 -11.85 -7.24
CA HIS A 233 -0.81 -11.05 -6.12
C HIS A 233 0.32 -10.15 -5.64
N MET A 234 -0.05 -9.06 -4.98
CA MET A 234 0.86 -8.23 -4.23
C MET A 234 0.33 -7.99 -2.83
N ASP A 235 1.23 -7.78 -1.88
CA ASP A 235 0.86 -7.43 -0.52
C ASP A 235 1.06 -5.95 -0.18
N GLY A 236 0.37 -5.51 0.88
CA GLY A 236 0.46 -4.18 1.44
C GLY A 236 -0.22 -4.12 2.80
N ALA A 237 -0.27 -2.91 3.36
CA ALA A 237 -0.92 -2.64 4.62
C ALA A 237 -1.72 -1.34 4.57
N TYR A 238 -2.80 -1.32 5.33
CA TYR A 238 -3.61 -0.12 5.56
C TYR A 238 -4.06 -0.04 7.01
N GLY A 239 -4.32 1.17 7.48
CA GLY A 239 -4.83 1.38 8.82
C GLY A 239 -6.36 1.30 8.91
N ALA A 240 -6.84 1.05 10.12
CA ALA A 240 -8.25 0.99 10.46
C ALA A 240 -8.45 1.47 11.91
N ALA A 241 -9.69 1.52 12.37
CA ALA A 241 -9.96 1.68 13.79
C ALA A 241 -9.33 0.52 14.58
N GLY A 242 -8.58 0.82 15.64
CA GLY A 242 -8.00 -0.17 16.54
C GLY A 242 -6.60 -0.70 16.14
N GLY A 243 -6.17 -0.52 14.89
CA GLY A 243 -4.93 -1.13 14.40
C GLY A 243 -4.77 -1.08 12.88
N ILE A 244 -4.09 -2.08 12.31
CA ILE A 244 -3.82 -2.16 10.87
C ILE A 244 -4.24 -3.50 10.29
N TYR A 245 -4.45 -3.55 8.99
CA TYR A 245 -4.51 -4.79 8.23
C TYR A 245 -3.26 -4.95 7.38
N PHE A 246 -2.68 -6.15 7.40
CA PHE A 246 -1.93 -6.63 6.23
C PHE A 246 -2.91 -7.26 5.27
N MET A 247 -2.73 -7.00 3.98
CA MET A 247 -3.60 -7.48 2.91
C MET A 247 -2.76 -7.94 1.72
N ALA A 248 -3.17 -9.01 1.09
CA ALA A 248 -2.72 -9.42 -0.23
C ALA A 248 -3.93 -9.55 -1.15
N CYS A 249 -3.84 -8.97 -2.35
CA CYS A 249 -4.84 -9.11 -3.40
C CYS A 249 -4.17 -9.18 -4.77
N ASP A 250 -4.96 -9.38 -5.82
CA ASP A 250 -4.50 -9.34 -7.20
C ASP A 250 -3.66 -8.08 -7.45
N ALA A 251 -2.48 -8.26 -8.07
CA ALA A 251 -1.60 -7.16 -8.43
C ALA A 251 -2.23 -6.32 -9.56
N ALA A 252 -1.91 -5.03 -9.58
CA ALA A 252 -2.43 -4.16 -10.63
C ALA A 252 -1.82 -4.53 -11.98
N ARG A 253 -2.66 -4.64 -13.01
CA ARG A 253 -2.23 -5.06 -14.36
C ARG A 253 -1.58 -6.46 -14.37
N THR A 254 -2.05 -7.34 -13.49
CA THR A 254 -1.56 -8.72 -13.35
C THR A 254 -1.79 -9.56 -14.62
N THR A 255 -0.94 -10.57 -14.82
CA THR A 255 -1.14 -11.60 -15.83
C THR A 255 -2.09 -12.68 -15.31
N MET A 256 -2.96 -13.16 -16.19
CA MET A 256 -3.93 -14.21 -15.94
C MET A 256 -3.59 -15.40 -16.82
N ILE A 257 -3.46 -16.57 -16.19
CA ILE A 257 -3.21 -17.83 -16.86
C ILE A 257 -4.29 -18.81 -16.42
N TYR A 258 -5.03 -19.37 -17.38
CA TYR A 258 -5.91 -20.49 -17.12
C TYR A 258 -5.09 -21.71 -16.74
N SER A 259 -5.40 -22.31 -15.60
CA SER A 259 -4.68 -23.47 -15.09
C SER A 259 -5.65 -24.41 -14.40
N THR A 260 -5.36 -25.71 -14.47
CA THR A 260 -6.01 -26.76 -13.69
C THR A 260 -5.13 -27.24 -12.53
N THR A 261 -3.96 -26.65 -12.36
CA THR A 261 -2.96 -26.99 -11.34
C THR A 261 -2.96 -25.92 -10.25
N ALA A 262 -2.63 -26.31 -9.01
CA ALA A 262 -2.44 -25.39 -7.87
C ALA A 262 -3.71 -24.68 -7.37
N ALA A 263 -4.79 -25.43 -7.11
CA ALA A 263 -6.02 -24.87 -6.55
C ALA A 263 -5.90 -24.45 -5.07
N ASN A 264 -6.61 -23.38 -4.74
CA ASN A 264 -6.87 -22.82 -3.41
C ASN A 264 -5.64 -22.48 -2.56
N ALA A 265 -4.52 -22.21 -3.22
CA ALA A 265 -3.23 -21.95 -2.58
C ALA A 265 -2.54 -20.70 -3.14
N TYR A 266 -1.59 -20.20 -2.35
CA TYR A 266 -0.57 -19.23 -2.75
C TYR A 266 0.77 -19.93 -2.86
N PHE A 267 1.65 -19.44 -3.72
CA PHE A 267 2.96 -20.03 -3.98
C PHE A 267 3.98 -18.93 -4.29
N ASP A 268 5.25 -19.30 -4.36
CA ASP A 268 6.38 -18.38 -4.59
C ASP A 268 6.38 -17.17 -3.65
N ILE A 269 5.89 -17.35 -2.42
CA ILE A 269 5.92 -16.30 -1.39
C ILE A 269 7.37 -16.14 -0.94
N PRO A 270 7.99 -14.95 -1.07
CA PRO A 270 9.31 -14.71 -0.49
C PRO A 270 9.24 -14.83 1.04
N THR A 271 10.05 -15.71 1.62
CA THR A 271 10.09 -16.01 3.07
C THR A 271 11.38 -15.54 3.76
N ASP A 272 12.33 -14.97 3.02
CA ASP A 272 13.55 -14.37 3.56
C ASP A 272 13.28 -13.03 4.27
N ARG A 273 12.24 -12.31 3.83
CA ARG A 273 11.79 -11.04 4.41
C ARG A 273 10.27 -10.91 4.36
N TYR A 274 9.68 -10.37 5.44
CA TYR A 274 8.24 -10.14 5.54
C TYR A 274 7.90 -8.66 5.42
N PRO A 275 6.78 -8.29 4.75
CA PRO A 275 6.35 -6.91 4.60
C PRO A 275 6.26 -6.22 5.94
N GLN A 276 6.57 -4.93 5.94
CA GLN A 276 6.57 -4.13 7.14
C GLN A 276 5.74 -2.87 6.95
N ALA A 277 4.91 -2.59 7.94
CA ALA A 277 4.06 -1.41 8.01
C ALA A 277 4.66 -0.40 8.99
N LEU A 278 4.86 0.82 8.53
CA LEU A 278 4.96 2.00 9.37
C LEU A 278 3.56 2.48 9.70
N VAL A 279 3.30 2.83 10.96
CA VAL A 279 1.96 3.17 11.44
C VAL A 279 1.95 4.55 12.08
N ILE A 280 0.92 5.34 11.76
CA ILE A 280 0.63 6.62 12.40
C ILE A 280 -0.78 6.60 13.01
N LYS A 281 -1.01 7.42 14.03
CA LYS A 281 -2.37 7.79 14.45
C LYS A 281 -2.88 8.95 13.61
N THR A 282 -4.14 8.89 13.20
CA THR A 282 -4.76 9.94 12.38
C THR A 282 -5.67 10.86 13.16
N ASP A 283 -6.05 10.50 14.39
CA ASP A 283 -7.00 11.23 15.24
C ASP A 283 -6.69 12.73 15.40
N ASN A 284 -5.41 13.10 15.38
CA ASN A 284 -4.93 14.47 15.58
C ASN A 284 -4.42 15.14 14.30
N LEU A 285 -4.62 14.51 13.13
CA LEU A 285 -4.20 15.08 11.84
C LEU A 285 -5.40 15.77 11.17
N PRO A 286 -5.19 16.95 10.55
CA PRO A 286 -6.26 17.61 9.81
C PRO A 286 -6.70 16.74 8.63
N PHE A 287 -8.01 16.67 8.41
CA PHE A 287 -8.61 15.92 7.31
C PHE A 287 -9.98 16.51 6.90
N PRO A 288 -10.21 16.83 5.62
CA PRO A 288 -9.19 16.93 4.56
C PRO A 288 -8.21 18.10 4.83
N PHE A 289 -7.05 18.07 4.17
CA PHE A 289 -6.01 19.10 4.30
C PHE A 289 -5.32 19.34 2.95
N ASN A 290 -5.06 20.60 2.60
CA ASN A 290 -4.35 21.03 1.39
C ASN A 290 -3.42 22.20 1.70
#